data_AF-A0A937ZU83-F1
#
_entry.id   AF-A0A937ZU83-F1
#
_cell.length_a   1.000
_cell.length_b   1.000
_cell.length_c   1.000
_cell.angle_alpha   90.00
_cell.angle_beta   90.00
_cell.angle_gamma   90.00
#
_symmetry.space_group_name_H-M   'P 1'
#
loop_
_entity.id
_entity.type
_entity.pdbx_description
1 polymer ?
#
loop_
_entity_poly.entity_id
_entity_poly.type
_entity_poly.pdbx_seq_one_letter_code
_entity_poly.pdbx_strand_id
1 'polypeptide(L)' 'PVIPYKANAKAPPRFFPKALYRGRARIEQAVGKLKRFKRIALGCEKTATNFASFVALALGFILVKSVHTD' A
#
# COMPACT_ATOMS: atom_id res chain seq x y z
N PRO A 1 10.12 -1.39 9.87
CA PRO A 1 9.10 -1.42 10.95
C PRO A 1 8.75 -0.02 11.46
N VAL A 2 7.70 0.61 10.89
CA VAL A 2 7.18 1.91 11.35
C VAL A 2 6.01 1.64 12.30
N ILE A 3 6.29 1.03 13.46
CA ILE A 3 5.29 0.82 14.51
C ILE A 3 5.61 1.82 15.62
N PRO A 4 4.63 2.54 16.18
CA PRO A 4 4.89 3.49 17.25
C PRO A 4 5.39 2.72 18.47
N TYR A 5 6.35 3.31 19.16
CA TYR A 5 6.83 2.77 20.41
C TYR A 5 5.76 2.96 21.49
N LYS A 6 5.68 2.00 22.43
CA LYS A 6 4.87 2.16 23.63
C LYS A 6 5.38 3.36 24.43
N ALA A 7 4.47 4.06 25.11
CA ALA A 7 4.83 5.20 25.96
C ALA A 7 5.88 4.84 27.04
N ASN A 8 5.85 3.60 27.54
CA ASN A 8 6.75 3.11 28.60
C ASN A 8 8.00 2.39 28.03
N ALA A 9 8.39 2.64 26.77
CA ALA A 9 9.59 2.04 26.21
C ALA A 9 10.84 2.52 26.96
N LYS A 10 11.69 1.59 27.44
CA LYS A 10 12.91 1.92 28.21
C LYS A 10 13.97 2.67 27.40
N ALA A 11 14.01 2.45 26.08
CA ALA A 11 14.94 3.10 25.15
C ALA A 11 14.22 3.46 23.84
N PRO A 12 13.35 4.50 23.84
CA PRO A 12 12.70 4.93 22.63
C PRO A 12 13.74 5.61 21.71
N PRO A 13 13.68 5.40 20.39
CA PRO A 13 14.56 6.13 19.49
C PRO A 13 14.24 7.62 19.52
N ARG A 14 15.29 8.43 19.32
CA ARG A 14 15.19 9.89 19.32
C ARG A 14 14.26 10.44 18.22
N PHE A 15 14.03 9.66 17.16
CA PHE A 15 13.23 10.06 16.01
C PHE A 15 12.23 8.97 15.60
N PHE A 16 10.98 9.37 15.39
CA PHE A 16 9.95 8.54 14.78
C PHE A 16 9.22 9.34 13.69
N PRO A 17 9.16 8.84 12.43
CA PRO A 17 8.56 9.57 11.32
C PRO A 17 7.02 9.53 11.40
N LYS A 18 6.43 10.36 12.26
CA LYS A 18 4.97 10.43 12.49
C LYS A 18 4.18 10.71 11.21
N ALA A 19 4.69 11.55 10.31
CA ALA A 19 4.04 11.87 9.04
C ALA A 19 3.92 10.63 8.13
N LEU A 20 5.00 9.86 7.98
CA LEU A 20 5.00 8.61 7.23
C LEU A 20 4.08 7.57 7.87
N TYR A 21 4.09 7.49 9.20
CA TYR A 21 3.18 6.60 9.93
C TYR A 21 1.71 6.93 9.69
N ARG A 22 1.34 8.22 9.66
CA ARG A 22 -0.04 8.64 9.34
C ARG A 22 -0.42 8.31 7.90
N GLY A 23 0.51 8.50 6.95
CA GLY A 23 0.28 8.23 5.53
C GLY A 23 0.14 6.75 5.18
N ARG A 24 0.65 5.83 6.02
CA ARG A 24 0.69 4.38 5.73
C ARG A 24 -0.68 3.78 5.40
N ALA A 25 -1.74 4.24 6.08
CA ALA A 25 -3.06 3.67 5.94
C ALA A 25 -3.58 3.79 4.50
N ARG A 26 -3.24 4.89 3.81
CA ARG A 26 -3.62 5.11 2.41
C ARG A 26 -2.94 4.09 1.48
N ILE A 27 -1.65 3.83 1.73
CA ILE A 27 -0.86 2.85 0.96
C ILE A 27 -1.39 1.44 1.23
N GLU A 28 -1.60 1.07 2.49
CA GLU A 28 -2.14 -0.23 2.89
C GLU A 28 -3.53 -0.48 2.28
N GLN A 29 -4.41 0.52 2.29
CA GLN A 29 -5.72 0.45 1.64
C GLN A 29 -5.60 0.29 0.12
N ALA A 30 -4.71 1.04 -0.54
CA ALA A 30 -4.49 0.91 -1.98
C ALA A 30 -3.96 -0.48 -2.35
N VAL A 31 -2.99 -1.02 -1.61
CA VAL A 31 -2.48 -2.38 -1.78
C VAL A 31 -3.55 -3.42 -1.48
N GLY A 32 -4.40 -3.20 -0.47
CA GLY A 32 -5.54 -4.06 -0.18
C GLY A 32 -6.53 -4.14 -1.35
N LYS A 33 -6.83 -3.00 -1.99
CA LYS A 33 -7.65 -2.94 -3.21
C LYS A 33 -6.98 -3.67 -4.38
N LEU A 34 -5.66 -3.51 -4.56
CA LEU A 34 -4.89 -4.23 -5.59
C LEU A 34 -4.90 -5.74 -5.39
N LYS A 35 -4.82 -6.21 -4.14
CA LYS A 35 -4.87 -7.65 -3.81
C LYS A 35 -6.23 -8.29 -4.08
N ARG A 36 -7.29 -7.52 -4.34
CA ARG A 36 -8.58 -8.06 -4.81
C ARG A 36 -8.46 -8.71 -6.20
N PHE A 37 -7.50 -8.27 -7.01
CA PHE A 37 -7.23 -8.86 -8.31
C PHE A 37 -6.37 -10.12 -8.12
N LYS A 38 -6.99 -11.30 -8.26
CA LYS A 38 -6.35 -12.62 -8.06
C LYS A 38 -5.00 -12.75 -8.79
N ARG A 39 -4.91 -12.25 -10.02
CA ARG A 39 -3.69 -12.30 -10.85
C ARG A 39 -2.53 -11.51 -10.25
N ILE A 40 -2.81 -10.33 -9.68
CA ILE A 40 -1.83 -9.49 -8.99
C ILE A 40 -1.47 -10.12 -7.64
N ALA A 41 -2.47 -10.60 -6.89
CA ALA A 41 -2.27 -11.19 -5.57
C ALA A 41 -1.40 -12.46 -5.60
N LEU A 42 -1.59 -13.32 -6.60
CA LEU A 42 -0.85 -14.56 -6.75
C LEU A 42 0.50 -14.37 -7.45
N GLY A 43 0.77 -13.21 -8.07
CA GLY A 43 2.02 -12.96 -8.78
C GLY A 43 2.24 -13.95 -9.93
N CYS A 44 1.19 -14.38 -10.63
CA CYS A 44 1.27 -15.41 -11.67
C CYS A 44 2.02 -14.96 -12.95
N GLU A 45 2.40 -13.69 -13.05
CA GLU A 45 3.12 -13.17 -14.21
C GLU A 45 4.61 -13.52 -14.12
N LYS A 46 5.13 -14.20 -15.15
CA LYS A 46 6.53 -14.63 -15.22
C LYS A 46 7.52 -13.46 -15.34
N THR A 47 7.11 -12.38 -16.00
CA THR A 47 7.95 -11.22 -16.29
C THR A 47 7.54 -10.04 -15.42
N ALA A 48 8.51 -9.34 -14.84
CA ALA A 48 8.28 -8.13 -14.06
C ALA A 48 7.52 -7.05 -14.85
N THR A 49 7.80 -6.92 -16.15
CA THR A 49 7.10 -5.98 -17.05
C THR A 49 5.62 -6.31 -17.16
N ASN A 50 5.25 -7.57 -17.38
CA ASN A 50 3.85 -7.97 -17.48
C ASN A 50 3.13 -7.74 -16.14
N PHE A 51 3.76 -8.11 -15.03
CA PHE A 51 3.23 -7.84 -13.70
C PHE A 51 2.97 -6.34 -13.47
N ALA A 52 3.95 -5.50 -13.83
CA ALA A 52 3.84 -4.04 -13.72
C ALA A 52 2.71 -3.48 -14.58
N SER A 53 2.54 -3.98 -15.82
CA SER A 53 1.42 -3.59 -16.69
C SER A 53 0.06 -3.92 -16.07
N PHE A 54 -0.10 -5.10 -15.45
CA PHE A 54 -1.34 -5.47 -14.75
C PHE A 54 -1.58 -4.59 -13.52
N VAL A 55 -0.52 -4.27 -12.76
CA VAL A 55 -0.63 -3.36 -11.61
C VAL A 55 -1.04 -1.96 -12.07
N ALA A 56 -0.43 -1.43 -13.13
CA ALA A 56 -0.78 -0.13 -13.70
C ALA A 56 -2.26 -0.09 -14.16
N LEU A 57 -2.72 -1.13 -14.85
CA LEU A 57 -4.11 -1.26 -15.27
C LEU A 57 -5.08 -1.28 -14.07
N ALA A 58 -4.78 -2.07 -13.04
CA ALA A 58 -5.61 -2.16 -11.84
C ALA A 58 -5.65 -0.83 -11.07
N LEU A 59 -4.52 -0.12 -10.98
CA LEU A 59 -4.47 1.22 -10.41
C LEU A 59 -5.34 2.21 -11.20
N GLY A 60 -5.34 2.13 -12.53
CA GLY A 60 -6.22 2.93 -13.38
C GLY A 60 -7.70 2.75 -13.03
N PHE A 61 -8.15 1.50 -12.86
CA PHE A 61 -9.54 1.23 -12.44
C PHE A 61 -9.85 1.77 -11.03
N ILE A 62 -8.91 1.63 -10.09
CA ILE A 62 -9.08 2.15 -8.72
C ILE A 62 -9.19 3.68 -8.74
N LEU A 63 -8.38 4.37 -9.55
CA LEU A 63 -8.40 5.82 -9.70
C LEU A 63 -9.69 6.32 -10.34
N VAL A 64 -10.10 5.74 -11.47
CA VAL A 64 -11.36 6.11 -12.13
C VAL A 64 -12.53 5.94 -11.17
N LYS A 65 -12.60 4.81 -10.46
CA LYS A 65 -13.64 4.60 -9.46
C LYS A 65 -13.56 5.62 -8.32
N SER A 66 -12.36 5.99 -7.87
CA SER A 66 -12.18 6.98 -6.80
C SER A 66 -12.67 8.37 -7.20
N VAL A 67 -12.51 8.76 -8.47
CA VAL A 67 -12.93 10.09 -8.97
C VAL A 67 -14.45 10.17 -9.18
N HIS A 68 -15.09 9.07 -9.56
CA HIS A 68 -16.54 9.01 -9.83
C HIS A 68 -17.36 8.56 -8.60
N THR A 69 -16.71 8.35 -7.46
CA THR A 69 -17.34 8.09 -6.16
C THR A 69 -17.08 9.32 -5.29
N ASP A 70 -17.62 10.46 -5.74
CA ASP A 70 -17.82 11.68 -4.96
C ASP A 70 -19.20 12.23 -5.34
#